data_AF-A0AAJ5QPI3-F1
#
_entry.id   AF-A0AAJ5QPI3-F1
#
_cell.length_a   1.000
_cell.length_b   1.000
_cell.length_c   1.000
_cell.angle_alpha   90.00
_cell.angle_beta   90.00
_cell.angle_gamma   90.00
#
_symmetry.space_group_name_H-M   'P 1'
#
loop_
_entity.id
_entity.type
_entity.pdbx_description
1 polymer ?
#
loop_
_entity_poly.entity_id
_entity_poly.type
_entity_poly.pdbx_seq_one_letter_code
_entity_poly.pdbx_strand_id
1 'polypeptide(L)'
;MSETIQILQIFLSWPAVFIICMIIMFNPIRLLLKRLAESNTAKAKLGFVEIEIGELAKKGKAAVDSINELNLIMAKTRLLELEVTKANFSMSFTGEEQLKLNGLILDLKKNIDHLEREII
;
A
#
# COMPACT_ATOMS: atom_id res chain seq x y z
N MET A 1 3.23 52.66 27.09
CA MET A 1 1.83 52.18 27.19
C MET A 1 1.11 52.12 25.84
N SER A 2 1.52 52.91 24.83
CA SER A 2 0.95 52.89 23.47
C SER A 2 1.44 51.72 22.60
N GLU A 3 2.71 51.31 22.72
CA GLU A 3 3.30 50.27 21.86
C GLU A 3 2.74 48.87 22.14
N THR A 4 2.47 48.55 23.41
CA THR A 4 1.83 47.28 23.81
C THR A 4 0.40 47.15 23.28
N ILE A 5 -0.31 48.27 23.12
CA ILE A 5 -1.67 48.30 22.58
C ILE A 5 -1.65 48.10 21.05
N GLN A 6 -0.66 48.65 20.35
CA GLN A 6 -0.50 48.47 18.90
C GLN A 6 -0.12 47.03 18.52
N ILE A 7 0.78 46.39 19.28
CA ILE A 7 1.12 44.97 19.09
C ILE A 7 -0.10 44.07 19.34
N LEU A 8 -0.91 44.40 20.35
CA LEU A 8 -2.14 43.68 20.65
C LEU A 8 -3.22 43.87 19.55
N GLN A 9 -3.33 45.06 18.97
CA GLN A 9 -4.23 45.32 17.83
C GLN A 9 -3.81 44.61 16.54
N ILE A 10 -2.51 44.38 16.33
CA ILE A 10 -2.00 43.59 15.20
C ILE A 10 -2.33 42.11 15.37
N PHE A 11 -2.18 41.56 16.58
CA PHE A 11 -2.61 40.19 16.88
C PHE A 11 -4.13 40.02 16.83
N LEU A 12 -4.89 41.06 17.14
CA LEU A 12 -6.35 41.11 17.04
C LEU A 12 -6.83 41.72 15.72
N SER A 13 -5.99 41.68 14.68
CA SER A 13 -6.43 42.03 13.33
C SER A 13 -7.21 40.85 12.75
N TRP A 14 -8.28 41.14 12.00
CA TRP A 14 -9.11 40.13 11.33
C TRP A 14 -8.30 39.06 10.55
N PRO A 15 -7.20 39.40 9.84
CA PRO A 15 -6.36 38.40 9.18
C PRO A 15 -5.62 37.46 10.16
N ALA A 16 -5.13 37.97 11.28
CA ALA A 16 -4.43 37.16 12.28
C ALA A 16 -5.38 36.18 12.98
N VAL A 17 -6.59 36.65 13.33
CA VAL A 17 -7.66 35.81 13.89
C VAL A 17 -8.09 34.72 12.89
N PHE A 18 -8.19 35.05 11.60
CA PHE A 18 -8.51 34.09 10.54
C PHE A 18 -7.47 32.98 10.43
N ILE A 19 -6.17 33.32 10.46
CA ILE A 19 -5.08 32.35 10.40
C ILE A 19 -5.10 31.43 11.64
N ILE A 20 -5.27 32.01 12.84
CA ILE A 20 -5.34 31.24 14.08
C ILE A 20 -6.56 30.31 14.08
N CYS A 21 -7.73 30.79 13.64
CA CYS A 21 -8.91 29.96 13.46
C CYS A 21 -8.67 28.82 12.47
N MET A 22 -8.02 29.07 11.34
CA MET A 22 -7.73 28.03 10.35
C MET A 22 -6.81 26.94 10.93
N ILE A 23 -5.77 27.34 11.67
CA ILE A 23 -4.82 26.40 12.30
C ILE A 23 -5.54 25.57 13.38
N ILE A 24 -6.37 26.20 14.21
CA ILE A 24 -7.15 25.50 15.24
C ILE A 24 -8.19 24.56 14.60
N MET A 25 -8.80 24.95 13.48
CA MET A 25 -9.77 24.10 12.75
C MET A 25 -9.11 22.94 12.00
N PHE A 26 -7.82 23.00 11.69
CA PHE A 26 -7.14 21.96 10.92
C PHE A 26 -7.16 20.60 11.63
N ASN A 27 -6.96 20.59 12.96
CA ASN A 27 -7.01 19.38 13.77
C ASN A 27 -8.41 18.72 13.83
N PRO A 28 -9.51 19.44 14.14
CA PRO A 28 -10.85 18.86 14.13
C PRO A 28 -11.28 18.48 12.71
N ILE A 29 -10.92 19.22 11.65
CA ILE A 29 -11.20 18.79 10.27
C ILE A 29 -10.50 17.46 9.97
N ARG A 30 -9.21 17.33 10.32
CA ARG A 30 -8.45 16.10 10.12
C ARG A 30 -9.03 14.94 10.94
N LEU A 31 -9.50 15.21 12.16
CA LEU A 31 -10.19 14.22 13.01
C LEU A 31 -11.53 13.78 12.41
N LEU A 32 -12.29 14.72 11.83
CA LEU A 32 -13.56 14.43 11.14
C LEU A 32 -13.33 13.65 9.85
N LEU A 33 -12.30 13.99 9.06
CA LEU A 33 -11.89 13.23 7.87
C LEU A 33 -11.42 11.83 8.24
N LYS A 34 -10.63 11.71 9.31
CA LYS A 34 -10.20 10.41 9.84
C LYS A 34 -11.40 9.60 10.31
N ARG A 35 -12.34 10.21 11.05
CA ARG A 35 -13.61 9.57 11.44
C ARG A 35 -14.48 9.22 10.25
N LEU A 36 -14.54 10.01 9.19
CA LEU A 36 -15.27 9.69 7.97
C LEU A 36 -14.64 8.52 7.22
N ALA A 37 -13.31 8.46 7.16
CA ALA A 37 -12.57 7.35 6.57
C ALA A 37 -12.65 6.06 7.43
N GLU A 38 -12.70 6.19 8.75
CA GLU A 38 -12.80 5.07 9.70
C GLU A 38 -14.26 4.66 9.99
N SER A 39 -15.24 5.55 9.80
CA SER A 39 -16.65 5.22 9.96
C SER A 39 -17.14 4.47 8.71
N ASN A 40 -17.66 3.26 8.92
CA ASN A 40 -18.38 2.44 7.93
C ASN A 40 -19.62 3.13 7.28
N THR A 41 -19.82 4.44 7.43
CA THR A 41 -21.02 5.16 7.00
C THR A 41 -20.85 6.00 5.73
N ALA A 42 -19.67 6.02 5.11
CA ALA A 42 -19.50 6.59 3.78
C ALA A 42 -20.10 5.64 2.72
N LYS A 43 -21.42 5.71 2.57
CA LYS A 43 -22.17 5.01 1.52
C LYS A 43 -21.95 5.74 0.20
N ALA A 44 -21.11 5.21 -0.68
CA ALA A 44 -21.13 5.62 -2.08
C ALA A 44 -22.29 4.90 -2.76
N LYS A 45 -23.25 5.66 -3.25
CA LYS A 45 -24.23 5.13 -4.21
C LYS A 45 -23.54 5.01 -5.57
N LEU A 46 -23.14 3.80 -5.93
CA LEU A 46 -22.78 3.43 -7.30
C LEU A 46 -24.04 2.79 -7.92
N GLY A 47 -24.86 3.60 -8.59
CA GLY A 47 -26.13 3.14 -9.16
C GLY A 47 -27.17 2.73 -8.10
N PHE A 48 -27.73 1.52 -8.23
CA PHE A 48 -28.76 0.97 -7.32
C PHE A 48 -28.20 0.26 -6.08
N VAL A 49 -26.87 0.23 -5.90
CA VAL A 49 -26.23 -0.48 -4.80
C VAL A 49 -25.55 0.54 -3.88
N GLU A 50 -25.96 0.57 -2.61
CA GLU A 50 -25.22 1.27 -1.56
C GLU A 50 -24.02 0.41 -1.19
N ILE A 51 -22.83 0.81 -1.65
CA ILE A 51 -21.58 0.13 -1.30
C ILE A 51 -20.88 0.96 -0.24
N GLU A 52 -20.62 0.35 0.92
CA GLU A 52 -19.81 0.96 1.97
C GLU A 52 -18.35 1.04 1.47
N ILE A 53 -17.85 2.24 1.21
CA ILE A 53 -16.51 2.44 0.62
C ILE A 53 -15.43 1.81 1.52
N GLY A 54 -15.62 1.87 2.84
CA GLY A 54 -14.73 1.23 3.82
C GLY A 54 -14.72 -0.30 3.72
N GLU A 55 -15.86 -0.92 3.42
CA GLU A 55 -15.95 -2.37 3.22
C GLU A 55 -15.31 -2.79 1.89
N LEU A 56 -15.52 -2.02 0.82
CA LEU A 56 -14.88 -2.25 -0.47
C LEU A 56 -13.35 -2.12 -0.39
N ALA A 57 -12.85 -1.10 0.31
CA ALA A 57 -11.41 -0.92 0.51
C ALA A 57 -10.81 -2.07 1.34
N LYS A 58 -11.50 -2.54 2.39
CA LYS A 58 -11.06 -3.70 3.18
C LYS A 58 -11.06 -4.99 2.37
N LYS A 59 -12.14 -5.26 1.62
CA LYS A 59 -12.23 -6.44 0.75
C LYS A 59 -11.20 -6.39 -0.38
N GLY A 60 -10.98 -5.22 -0.96
CA GLY A 60 -9.97 -4.99 -1.98
C GLY A 60 -8.56 -5.22 -1.45
N LYS A 61 -8.22 -4.69 -0.26
CA LYS A 61 -6.94 -4.94 0.39
C LYS A 61 -6.74 -6.44 0.66
N ALA A 62 -7.72 -7.10 1.27
CA ALA A 62 -7.65 -8.54 1.54
C ALA A 62 -7.49 -9.37 0.24
N ALA A 63 -8.14 -8.98 -0.85
CA ALA A 63 -7.98 -9.65 -2.13
C ALA A 63 -6.57 -9.47 -2.72
N VAL A 64 -6.00 -8.26 -2.62
CA VAL A 64 -4.63 -7.99 -3.06
C VAL A 64 -3.63 -8.78 -2.21
N ASP A 65 -3.80 -8.79 -0.89
CA ASP A 65 -2.94 -9.55 0.03
C ASP A 65 -2.98 -11.06 -0.31
N SER A 66 -4.17 -11.62 -0.52
CA SER A 66 -4.32 -13.02 -0.94
C SER A 66 -3.70 -13.32 -2.32
N ILE A 67 -3.79 -12.39 -3.28
CA ILE A 67 -3.17 -12.55 -4.60
C ILE A 67 -1.63 -12.53 -4.47
N ASN A 68 -1.09 -11.65 -3.63
CA ASN A 68 0.35 -11.60 -3.39
C ASN A 68 0.86 -12.90 -2.76
N GLU A 69 0.14 -13.45 -1.79
CA GLU A 69 0.47 -14.75 -1.19
C GLU A 69 0.42 -15.88 -2.22
N LEU A 70 -0.62 -15.93 -3.05
CA LEU A 70 -0.74 -16.92 -4.14
C LEU A 70 0.39 -16.80 -5.14
N ASN A 71 0.79 -15.58 -5.52
CA ASN A 71 1.90 -15.34 -6.43
C ASN A 71 3.23 -15.84 -5.83
N LEU A 72 3.45 -15.62 -4.54
CA LEU A 72 4.63 -16.12 -3.83
C LEU A 72 4.66 -17.66 -3.83
N ILE A 73 3.54 -18.30 -3.51
CA ILE A 73 3.41 -19.77 -3.51
C ILE A 73 3.64 -20.34 -4.93
N MET A 74 3.09 -19.69 -5.96
CA MET A 74 3.26 -20.10 -7.34
C MET A 74 4.73 -19.98 -7.77
N ALA A 75 5.40 -18.88 -7.42
CA ALA A 75 6.81 -18.69 -7.71
C ALA A 75 7.68 -19.76 -7.02
N LYS A 76 7.42 -20.07 -5.75
CA LYS A 76 8.12 -21.14 -5.00
C LYS A 76 7.89 -22.52 -5.61
N THR A 77 6.65 -22.83 -5.99
CA THR A 77 6.32 -24.09 -6.67
C THR A 77 7.09 -24.21 -7.99
N ARG A 78 7.10 -23.14 -8.79
CA ARG A 78 7.81 -23.14 -10.07
C ARG A 78 9.33 -23.27 -9.89
N LEU A 79 9.88 -22.66 -8.85
CA LEU A 79 11.29 -22.83 -8.50
C LEU A 79 11.60 -24.29 -8.18
N LEU A 80 10.78 -24.93 -7.36
CA LEU A 80 10.92 -26.35 -7.04
C LEU A 80 10.84 -27.23 -8.29
N GLU A 81 9.88 -26.97 -9.20
CA GLU A 81 9.77 -27.69 -10.46
C GLU A 81 11.06 -27.56 -11.31
N LEU A 82 11.64 -26.37 -11.40
CA LEU A 82 12.89 -26.15 -12.13
C LEU A 82 14.08 -26.84 -11.45
N GLU A 83 14.15 -26.84 -10.13
CA GLU A 83 15.20 -27.53 -9.37
C GLU A 83 15.10 -29.05 -9.54
N VAL A 84 13.88 -29.61 -9.45
CA VAL A 84 13.60 -31.02 -9.74
C VAL A 84 13.95 -31.35 -11.19
N THR A 85 13.62 -30.48 -12.13
CA THR A 85 13.96 -30.65 -13.55
C THR A 85 15.46 -30.70 -13.74
N LYS A 86 16.20 -29.78 -13.12
CA LYS A 86 17.66 -29.78 -13.14
C LYS A 86 18.23 -31.07 -12.53
N ALA A 87 17.73 -31.48 -11.38
CA ALA A 87 18.24 -32.66 -10.67
C ALA A 87 18.02 -33.95 -11.49
N ASN A 88 16.84 -34.13 -12.06
CA ASN A 88 16.44 -35.39 -12.72
C ASN A 88 16.78 -35.45 -14.21
N PHE A 89 16.86 -34.29 -14.88
CA PHE A 89 17.04 -34.23 -16.34
C PHE A 89 18.29 -33.46 -16.78
N SER A 90 19.21 -33.11 -15.86
CA SER A 90 20.48 -32.43 -16.20
C SER A 90 21.21 -33.09 -17.36
N MET A 91 21.28 -34.43 -17.37
CA MET A 91 21.98 -35.20 -18.42
C MET A 91 21.27 -35.20 -19.78
N SER A 92 19.99 -34.81 -19.82
CA SER A 92 19.21 -34.69 -21.06
C SER A 92 19.34 -33.32 -21.73
N PHE A 93 19.94 -32.35 -21.06
CA PHE A 93 20.14 -31.00 -21.56
C PHE A 93 21.55 -30.81 -22.13
N THR A 94 21.65 -30.02 -23.20
CA THR A 94 22.92 -29.47 -23.68
C THR A 94 23.53 -28.51 -22.65
N GLY A 95 24.84 -28.24 -22.75
CA GLY A 95 25.50 -27.30 -21.86
C GLY A 95 24.88 -25.88 -21.88
N GLU A 96 24.40 -25.44 -23.04
CA GLU A 96 23.71 -24.14 -23.17
C GLU A 96 22.35 -24.14 -22.46
N GLU A 97 21.58 -25.21 -22.59
CA GLU A 97 20.29 -25.36 -21.92
C GLU A 97 20.46 -25.44 -20.40
N GLN A 98 21.52 -26.10 -19.91
CA GLN A 98 21.86 -26.11 -18.48
C GLN A 98 22.20 -24.71 -17.97
N LEU A 99 22.96 -23.92 -18.74
CA LEU A 99 23.27 -22.53 -18.38
C LEU A 99 22.02 -21.67 -18.32
N LYS A 100 21.12 -21.79 -19.31
CA LYS A 100 19.83 -21.09 -19.32
C LYS A 100 18.95 -21.48 -18.14
N LEU A 101 18.84 -22.79 -17.85
CA LEU A 101 18.07 -23.29 -16.71
C LEU A 101 18.61 -22.78 -15.37
N ASN A 102 19.94 -22.76 -15.21
CA ASN A 102 20.57 -22.19 -14.02
C ASN A 102 20.30 -20.68 -13.87
N GLY A 103 20.32 -19.93 -14.99
CA GLY A 103 19.95 -18.52 -15.01
C GLY A 103 18.51 -18.32 -14.55
N LEU A 104 17.56 -19.06 -15.11
CA LEU A 104 16.15 -18.99 -14.72
C LEU A 104 15.92 -19.31 -13.24
N ILE A 105 16.62 -20.31 -12.70
CA ILE A 105 16.56 -20.66 -11.27
C ILE A 105 17.08 -19.49 -10.41
N LEU A 106 18.20 -18.88 -10.79
CA LEU A 106 18.79 -17.74 -10.08
C LEU A 106 17.87 -16.51 -10.11
N ASP A 107 17.34 -16.16 -11.28
CA ASP A 107 16.44 -15.03 -11.45
C ASP A 107 15.15 -15.22 -10.65
N LEU A 108 14.59 -16.44 -10.68
CA LEU A 108 13.38 -16.75 -9.93
C LEU A 108 13.61 -16.70 -8.41
N LYS A 109 14.76 -17.18 -7.91
CA LYS A 109 15.16 -17.01 -6.50
C LYS A 109 15.23 -15.55 -6.10
N LYS A 110 15.89 -14.72 -6.91
CA LYS A 110 15.99 -13.27 -6.64
C LYS A 110 14.62 -12.59 -6.62
N ASN A 111 13.70 -12.98 -7.50
CA ASN A 111 12.35 -12.46 -7.54
C ASN A 111 11.51 -12.90 -6.33
N ILE A 112 11.67 -14.16 -5.89
CA ILE A 112 11.03 -14.65 -4.66
C ILE A 112 11.53 -13.87 -3.44
N ASP A 113 12.84 -13.68 -3.29
CA ASP A 113 13.41 -12.89 -2.19
C ASP A 113 12.90 -11.44 -2.19
N HIS A 114 12.63 -10.87 -3.37
CA HIS A 114 12.03 -9.56 -3.50
C HIS A 114 10.56 -9.56 -3.05
N LEU A 115 9.76 -10.50 -3.55
CA LEU A 115 8.35 -10.64 -3.20
C LEU A 115 8.16 -10.90 -1.70
N GLU A 116 9.02 -11.71 -1.08
CA GLU A 116 8.97 -11.95 0.37
C GLU A 116 9.20 -10.66 1.17
N ARG A 117 10.11 -9.79 0.73
CA ARG A 117 10.35 -8.50 1.40
C ARG A 117 9.21 -7.50 1.25
N GLU A 118 8.38 -7.62 0.21
CA GLU A 118 7.23 -6.72 -0.02
C GLU A 118 5.96 -7.18 0.71
N ILE A 119 5.87 -8.47 1.04
CA ILE A 119 4.72 -9.07 1.73
C ILE A 119 4.88 -8.98 3.27
N ILE A 120 6.11 -8.87 3.79
CA ILE A 120 6.43 -8.75 5.23
C ILE A 120 6.32 -7.30 5.73
#